data_AF-A0A2E0QLB9-F1
#
_entry.id   AF-A0A2E0QLB9-F1
#
_cell.length_a   1.000
_cell.length_b   1.000
_cell.length_c   1.000
_cell.angle_alpha   90.00
_cell.angle_beta   90.00
_cell.angle_gamma   90.00
#
_symmetry.space_group_name_H-M   'P 1'
#
loop_
_entity.id
_entity.type
_entity.pdbx_description
1 polymer ?
#
loop_
_entity_poly.entity_id
_entity_poly.type
_entity_poly.pdbx_seq_one_letter_code
_entity_poly.pdbx_strand_id
1 'polypeptide(L)'
;MTQRLVIFLQSIVLIIFGSVFIWFYVHGRLEKYLTSAGSFQIQALIAGLVLCMIGTFLVITSGNKAGCAHDHDHDHDHDHDHDHD
;
A
#
# COMPACT_ATOMS: atom_id res chain seq x y z
N MET A 1 -2.43 18.69 6.51
CA MET A 1 -2.62 17.26 6.85
C MET A 1 -1.30 16.55 6.60
N THR A 2 -0.76 15.79 7.54
CA THR A 2 0.51 15.05 7.31
C THR A 2 0.25 13.86 6.39
N GLN A 3 1.12 13.64 5.40
CA GLN A 3 0.98 12.56 4.40
C GLN A 3 0.72 11.19 5.03
N ARG A 4 1.32 10.92 6.19
CA ARG A 4 1.13 9.71 6.99
C ARG A 4 -0.31 9.51 7.47
N LEU A 5 -0.96 10.59 7.92
CA LEU A 5 -2.34 10.56 8.36
C LEU A 5 -3.27 10.23 7.19
N VAL A 6 -3.00 10.79 6.00
CA VAL A 6 -3.78 10.48 4.78
C VAL A 6 -3.66 8.99 4.41
N ILE A 7 -2.44 8.43 4.41
CA ILE A 7 -2.21 7.00 4.11
C ILE A 7 -2.94 6.11 5.12
N PHE A 8 -2.92 6.48 6.40
CA PHE A 8 -3.60 5.74 7.47
C PHE A 8 -5.13 5.80 7.36
N LEU A 9 -5.70 6.96 7.05
CA LEU A 9 -7.15 7.05 6.78
C LEU A 9 -7.54 6.26 5.54
N GLN A 10 -6.74 6.35 4.47
CA GLN A 10 -6.97 5.60 3.24
C GLN A 10 -6.94 4.08 3.49
N SER A 11 -6.00 3.59 4.30
CA SER A 11 -5.93 2.16 4.59
C SER A 11 -7.13 1.65 5.38
N ILE A 12 -7.66 2.44 6.33
CA ILE A 12 -8.91 2.12 7.04
C ILE A 12 -10.06 1.99 6.04
N VAL A 13 -10.20 2.94 5.11
CA VAL A 13 -11.24 2.90 4.08
C VAL A 13 -11.13 1.61 3.26
N LEU A 14 -9.94 1.25 2.78
CA LEU A 14 -9.72 0.02 2.01
C LEU A 14 -10.09 -1.24 2.80
N ILE A 15 -9.72 -1.32 4.08
CA ILE A 15 -10.06 -2.47 4.94
C ILE A 15 -11.57 -2.56 5.16
N ILE A 16 -12.25 -1.43 5.38
CA ILE A 16 -13.71 -1.40 5.55
C ILE A 16 -14.40 -1.91 4.28
N PHE A 17 -14.08 -1.34 3.12
CA PHE A 17 -14.70 -1.76 1.85
C PHE A 17 -14.36 -3.21 1.49
N GLY A 18 -13.13 -3.64 1.73
CA GLY A 18 -12.73 -5.03 1.53
C GLY A 18 -13.51 -5.99 2.42
N SER A 19 -13.67 -5.64 3.69
CA SER A 19 -14.43 -6.42 4.67
C SER A 19 -15.92 -6.48 4.34
N VAL A 20 -16.50 -5.41 3.81
CA VAL A 20 -17.89 -5.39 3.32
C VAL A 20 -18.07 -6.42 2.20
N PHE A 21 -17.19 -6.46 1.20
CA PHE A 21 -17.27 -7.44 0.12
C PHE A 21 -17.15 -8.88 0.61
N ILE A 22 -16.22 -9.15 1.53
CA ILE A 22 -16.08 -10.47 2.15
C ILE A 22 -17.35 -10.84 2.91
N TRP A 23 -17.92 -9.92 3.69
CA TRP A 23 -19.14 -10.17 4.45
C TRP A 23 -20.35 -10.47 3.55
N PHE A 24 -20.49 -9.75 2.44
CA PHE A 24 -21.53 -10.00 1.44
C PHE A 24 -21.40 -11.38 0.79
N TYR A 25 -20.17 -11.84 0.55
CA TYR A 25 -19.89 -13.20 0.07
C TYR A 25 -20.23 -14.26 1.13
N VAL A 26 -19.73 -14.12 2.36
CA VAL A 26 -19.93 -15.10 3.45
C VAL A 26 -21.42 -15.28 3.79
N HIS A 27 -22.22 -14.22 3.72
CA HIS A 27 -23.66 -14.30 4.00
C HIS A 27 -24.52 -14.72 2.80
N GLY A 28 -23.91 -15.08 1.66
CA GLY A 28 -24.64 -15.47 0.45
C GLY A 28 -25.54 -14.37 -0.12
N ARG A 29 -25.35 -13.11 0.31
CA ARG A 29 -26.21 -12.00 -0.10
C ARG A 29 -26.05 -11.67 -1.59
N LEU A 30 -24.85 -11.88 -2.12
CA LEU A 30 -24.56 -11.63 -3.54
C LEU A 30 -25.35 -12.60 -4.44
N GLU A 31 -25.51 -13.86 -4.03
CA GLU A 31 -26.36 -14.82 -4.75
C GLU A 31 -27.84 -14.46 -4.66
N LYS A 32 -28.28 -14.02 -3.47
CA LYS A 32 -29.67 -13.62 -3.22
C LYS A 32 -30.09 -12.37 -3.98
N TYR A 33 -29.20 -11.39 -4.14
CA TYR A 33 -29.52 -10.11 -4.78
C TYR A 33 -29.09 -10.03 -6.25
N LEU A 34 -28.08 -10.79 -6.67
CA LEU A 34 -27.55 -10.81 -8.03
C LEU A 34 -27.51 -12.23 -8.61
N THR A 35 -28.64 -12.93 -8.54
CA THR A 35 -28.78 -14.33 -9.01
C THR A 35 -28.37 -14.55 -10.48
N SER A 36 -28.44 -13.52 -11.33
CA SER A 36 -28.05 -13.61 -12.75
C SER A 36 -26.59 -13.22 -13.04
N ALA A 37 -25.81 -12.82 -12.03
CA ALA A 37 -24.48 -12.22 -12.26
C ALA A 37 -23.34 -13.24 -12.37
N GLY A 38 -23.63 -14.56 -12.37
CA GLY A 38 -22.65 -15.61 -12.60
C GLY A 38 -21.45 -15.53 -11.63
N SER A 39 -20.25 -15.29 -12.17
CA SER A 39 -18.98 -15.26 -11.40
C SER A 39 -18.78 -14.03 -10.52
N PHE A 40 -19.73 -13.09 -10.49
CA PHE A 40 -19.64 -11.85 -9.71
C PHE A 40 -19.35 -12.07 -8.22
N GLN A 41 -19.89 -13.14 -7.64
CA GLN A 41 -19.69 -13.47 -6.23
C GLN A 41 -18.20 -13.74 -5.92
N ILE A 42 -17.54 -14.52 -6.78
CA ILE A 42 -16.12 -14.85 -6.67
C ILE A 42 -15.28 -13.59 -6.94
N GLN A 43 -15.66 -12.78 -7.93
CA GLN A 43 -14.98 -11.51 -8.20
C GLN A 43 -15.04 -10.55 -7.00
N ALA A 44 -16.20 -10.44 -6.34
CA ALA A 44 -16.37 -9.63 -5.13
C ALA A 44 -15.52 -10.15 -3.97
N LEU A 45 -15.45 -11.47 -3.78
CA LEU A 45 -14.56 -12.07 -2.78
C LEU A 45 -13.09 -11.71 -3.05
N ILE A 46 -12.62 -11.91 -4.28
CA ILE A 46 -11.23 -11.61 -4.67
C ILE A 46 -10.94 -10.12 -4.47
N ALA A 47 -11.83 -9.24 -4.91
CA ALA A 47 -11.70 -7.80 -4.72
C ALA A 47 -11.62 -7.43 -3.23
N GLY A 48 -12.46 -8.05 -2.40
CA GLY A 48 -12.45 -7.85 -0.95
C GLY A 48 -11.12 -8.25 -0.31
N LEU A 49 -10.58 -9.42 -0.67
CA LEU A 49 -9.29 -9.90 -0.18
C LEU A 49 -8.13 -8.99 -0.61
N VAL A 50 -8.09 -8.57 -1.87
CA VAL A 50 -7.06 -7.66 -2.40
C VAL A 50 -7.11 -6.30 -1.68
N LEU A 51 -8.31 -5.74 -1.48
CA LEU A 51 -8.48 -4.49 -0.75
C LEU A 51 -7.98 -4.58 0.69
N CYS A 52 -8.31 -5.65 1.41
CA CYS A 52 -7.81 -5.90 2.77
C CYS A 52 -6.28 -6.07 2.80
N MET A 53 -5.71 -6.77 1.82
CA MET A 53 -4.25 -6.96 1.69
C MET A 53 -3.53 -5.63 1.47
N ILE A 54 -4.00 -4.81 0.52
CA ILE A 54 -3.42 -3.49 0.23
C ILE A 54 -3.58 -2.55 1.44
N GLY A 55 -4.76 -2.52 2.06
CA GLY A 55 -5.01 -1.71 3.25
C GLY A 55 -4.06 -2.08 4.39
N THR A 56 -3.91 -3.37 4.68
CA THR A 56 -2.99 -3.86 5.71
C THR A 56 -1.53 -3.52 5.38
N PHE A 57 -1.13 -3.71 4.12
CA PHE A 57 0.21 -3.35 3.66
C PHE A 57 0.50 -1.87 3.89
N LEU A 58 -0.43 -0.97 3.52
CA LEU A 58 -0.30 0.47 3.70
C LEU A 58 -0.19 0.87 5.18
N VAL A 59 -0.95 0.23 6.08
CA VAL A 59 -0.82 0.47 7.53
C VAL A 59 0.61 0.17 7.97
N ILE A 60 1.12 -1.01 7.61
CA ILE A 60 2.44 -1.49 8.02
C ILE A 60 3.57 -0.61 7.44
N THR A 61 3.47 -0.20 6.17
CA THR A 61 4.52 0.58 5.51
C THR A 61 4.44 2.09 5.74
N SER A 62 3.32 2.63 6.24
CA SER A 62 3.13 4.08 6.46
C SER A 62 4.18 4.74 7.37
N GLY A 63 4.81 3.96 8.25
CA GLY A 63 5.85 4.42 9.17
C GLY A 63 7.27 4.36 8.60
N ASN A 64 7.52 3.54 7.58
CA ASN A 64 8.85 3.32 7.03
C ASN A 64 9.31 4.55 6.25
N LYS A 65 10.43 5.13 6.67
CA LYS A 65 11.22 5.99 5.79
C LYS A 65 12.01 5.04 4.89
N ALA A 66 11.76 5.06 3.59
CA ALA A 66 12.66 4.39 2.64
C ALA A 66 14.03 5.07 2.81
N GLY A 67 14.97 4.37 3.44
CA GLY A 67 16.34 4.83 3.57
C GLY A 67 16.97 4.75 2.19
N CYS A 68 16.94 5.85 1.44
CA CYS A 68 17.84 6.01 0.31
C CYS A 68 19.25 6.13 0.90
N ALA A 69 19.98 5.02 0.94
CA ALA A 69 21.38 4.99 1.29
C ALA A 69 22.17 5.69 0.17
N HIS A 70 22.31 7.01 0.28
CA HIS A 70 23.29 7.77 -0.47
C HIS A 70 24.28 8.35 0.53
N ASP A 71 25.30 7.55 0.86
CA ASP A 71 26.54 8.11 1.40
C ASP A 71 27.15 8.98 0.30
N HIS A 72 27.08 10.29 0.50
CA HIS A 72 27.91 11.24 -0.24
C HIS A 72 29.22 11.39 0.51
N ASP A 73 30.06 10.36 0.44
CA ASP A 73 31.47 10.48 0.81
C ASP A 73 32.18 11.19 -0.35
N HIS A 74 32.08 12.52 -0.34
CA HIS A 74 32.87 13.39 -1.21
C HIS A 74 34.14 13.77 -0.46
N ASP A 75 35.07 12.82 -0.37
CA ASP A 75 36.46 13.15 -0.03
C ASP A 75 37.12 13.74 -1.29
N HIS A 76 37.04 15.07 -1.41
CA HIS A 76 37.75 15.83 -2.42
C HIS A 76 39.06 16.37 -1.83
N ASP A 77 40.01 15.47 -1.54
CA ASP A 77 41.41 15.85 -1.37
C ASP A 77 42.09 15.87 -2.74
N HIS A 78 42.02 17.03 -3.39
CA HIS A 78 42.83 17.37 -4.56
C HIS A 78 43.97 18.30 -4.12
N ASP A 79 44.99 17.76 -3.45
CA ASP A 79 46.27 18.44 -3.31
C ASP A 79 47.07 18.27 -4.61
N HIS A 80 46.98 19.27 -5.47
CA HIS A 80 47.87 19.44 -6.62
C HIS A 80 49.01 20.40 -6.26
N ASP A 81 49.99 19.92 -5.51
CA ASP A 81 51.28 20.61 -5.39
C ASP A 81 52.13 20.32 -6.63
N HIS A 82 52.14 21.27 -7.55
CA HIS A 82 53.11 21.35 -8.64
C HIS A 82 54.20 22.36 -8.27
N ASP A 83 55.19 21.90 -7.51
CA ASP A 83 56.45 22.63 -7.37
C ASP A 83 57.31 22.43 -8.62
N HIS A 84 57.48 23.51 -9.38
CA HIS A 84 58.52 23.67 -10.38
C HIS A 84 59.52 24.70 -9.86
N ASP A 85 60.75 24.26 -9.55
CA ASP A 85 62.02 25.00 -9.73
C ASP A 85 63.23 24.04 -9.59
#